data_AF-A0A7J5CFH8-F1
#
_entry.id   AF-A0A7J5CFH8-F1
#
_cell.length_a   1.000
_cell.length_b   1.000
_cell.length_c   1.000
_cell.angle_alpha   90.00
_cell.angle_beta   90.00
_cell.angle_gamma   90.00
#
_symmetry.space_group_name_H-M   'P 1'
#
loop_
_entity.id
_entity.type
_entity.pdbx_description
1 polymer ?
#
loop_
_entity_poly.entity_id
_entity_poly.type
_entity_poly.pdbx_seq_one_letter_code
_entity_poly.pdbx_strand_id
1 'polypeptide(L)'
;MKTPRTVLVALLAGVALTACAGPGSEPGGPSPTVATPATSSTGRCETWPACQPDPGPSPTGAAPVTSQPDPGPSRPNPTWKGGPSKPPGPGATTLSGTIRAGVEPNCLLIDDHLLIGGPRDLLKPGTRVEVTGRSEPGMMTTCQQGTPFVVESARRA
;
A
#
# COMPACT_ATOMS: atom_id res chain seq x y z
N MET A 1 40.44 21.20 29.27
CA MET A 1 39.75 21.43 30.55
C MET A 1 38.69 20.37 30.70
N LYS A 2 38.62 19.78 31.90
CA LYS A 2 38.06 18.47 32.26
C LYS A 2 36.53 18.48 32.27
N THR A 3 35.89 17.43 31.73
CA THR A 3 34.47 17.06 31.93
C THR A 3 34.15 16.69 33.38
N PRO A 4 32.87 16.81 33.78
CA PRO A 4 32.13 15.71 34.41
C PRO A 4 30.70 15.59 33.81
N ARG A 5 30.20 14.47 33.26
CA ARG A 5 29.85 13.15 33.84
C ARG A 5 29.08 13.20 35.17
N THR A 6 27.75 13.17 35.07
CA THR A 6 26.79 12.79 36.13
C THR A 6 25.63 12.10 35.40
N VAL A 7 25.57 10.77 35.25
CA VAL A 7 25.15 9.74 36.22
C VAL A 7 23.83 10.11 36.92
N LEU A 8 22.72 9.63 36.37
CA LEU A 8 21.57 9.26 37.19
C LEU A 8 21.12 7.86 36.77
N VAL A 9 21.31 6.94 37.71
CA VAL A 9 20.95 5.52 37.69
C VAL A 9 19.43 5.43 37.91
N ALA A 10 18.72 4.77 37.00
CA ALA A 10 17.36 4.29 37.24
C ALA A 10 17.34 2.78 37.05
N LEU A 11 17.42 2.09 38.18
CA LEU A 11 17.30 0.65 38.33
C LEU A 11 15.84 0.41 38.76
N LEU A 12 15.11 -0.50 38.10
CA LEU A 12 14.09 -1.37 38.72
C LEU A 12 13.40 -2.29 37.68
N ALA A 13 13.70 -3.59 37.86
CA ALA A 13 12.82 -4.75 37.78
C ALA A 13 11.95 -5.00 36.51
N GLY A 14 12.44 -5.87 35.62
CA GLY A 14 11.63 -6.59 34.64
C GLY A 14 11.52 -8.06 35.03
N VAL A 15 10.35 -8.45 35.55
CA VAL A 15 9.98 -9.81 35.93
C VAL A 15 9.93 -10.70 34.69
N ALA A 16 10.62 -11.85 34.74
CA ALA A 16 10.61 -12.87 33.71
C ALA A 16 9.41 -13.82 33.91
N LEU A 17 8.50 -13.90 32.93
CA LEU A 17 7.60 -15.02 32.61
C LEU A 17 7.11 -14.74 31.17
N THR A 18 7.17 -15.64 30.21
CA THR A 18 6.16 -16.70 30.07
C THR A 18 6.68 -17.93 29.32
N ALA A 19 6.35 -19.08 29.90
CA ALA A 19 6.55 -20.42 29.37
C ALA A 19 5.48 -20.78 28.33
N CYS A 20 5.86 -21.69 27.43
CA CYS A 20 4.98 -22.39 26.48
C CYS A 20 4.34 -23.60 27.18
N ALA A 21 3.01 -23.78 27.10
CA ALA A 21 2.33 -25.06 27.29
C ALA A 21 0.82 -24.97 26.94
N GLY A 22 0.35 -25.75 25.95
CA GLY A 22 -1.02 -26.31 25.95
C GLY A 22 -1.12 -27.43 27.00
N PRO A 23 -2.29 -28.04 27.32
CA PRO A 23 -3.35 -28.49 26.41
C PRO A 23 -4.82 -28.32 26.91
N GLY A 24 -5.79 -28.55 26.01
CA GLY A 24 -7.06 -29.30 26.22
C GLY A 24 -8.16 -28.86 27.23
N SER A 25 -9.40 -28.84 26.71
CA SER A 25 -10.69 -29.27 27.32
C SER A 25 -11.67 -28.23 27.93
N GLU A 26 -12.76 -28.00 27.15
CA GLU A 26 -14.21 -27.76 27.40
C GLU A 26 -14.73 -27.65 28.87
N PRO A 27 -15.80 -26.85 29.23
CA PRO A 27 -17.17 -26.95 28.68
C PRO A 27 -18.07 -25.66 28.72
N GLY A 28 -19.28 -25.73 28.14
CA GLY A 28 -20.48 -24.98 28.61
C GLY A 28 -20.92 -23.71 27.87
N GLY A 29 -22.09 -23.75 27.21
CA GLY A 29 -22.71 -22.66 26.43
C GLY A 29 -23.22 -21.44 27.23
N PRO A 30 -23.93 -20.50 26.57
CA PRO A 30 -25.31 -20.77 26.17
C PRO A 30 -25.68 -20.37 24.72
N SER A 31 -26.68 -21.11 24.24
CA SER A 31 -27.58 -20.92 23.08
C SER A 31 -27.58 -19.54 22.39
N PRO A 32 -27.58 -19.54 21.05
CA PRO A 32 -28.65 -18.81 20.37
C PRO A 32 -29.42 -19.67 19.35
N THR A 33 -30.74 -19.61 19.51
CA THR A 33 -31.78 -19.50 18.48
C THR A 33 -31.59 -20.30 17.18
N VAL A 34 -32.35 -21.39 17.12
CA VAL A 34 -32.74 -22.13 15.92
C VAL A 34 -33.29 -21.18 14.86
N ALA A 35 -32.60 -21.10 13.71
CA ALA A 35 -33.22 -20.80 12.43
C ALA A 35 -32.73 -21.87 11.43
N THR A 36 -33.64 -22.76 11.09
CA THR A 36 -33.51 -23.85 10.11
C THR A 36 -33.06 -23.32 8.75
N PRO A 37 -32.00 -23.87 8.12
CA PRO A 37 -31.90 -23.78 6.68
C PRO A 37 -32.90 -24.77 6.08
N ALA A 38 -33.94 -24.24 5.43
CA ALA A 38 -34.84 -25.03 4.62
C ALA A 38 -34.05 -25.61 3.44
N THR A 39 -33.91 -26.93 3.46
CA THR A 39 -33.53 -27.75 2.31
C THR A 39 -34.46 -27.44 1.14
N SER A 40 -33.95 -26.71 0.16
CA SER A 40 -34.50 -26.76 -1.20
C SER A 40 -33.51 -27.56 -2.04
N SER A 41 -33.73 -28.88 -2.02
CA SER A 41 -33.26 -29.76 -3.08
C SER A 41 -33.83 -29.24 -4.40
N THR A 42 -32.98 -28.96 -5.38
CA THR A 42 -33.09 -29.42 -6.78
C THR A 42 -31.88 -28.83 -7.52
N GLY A 43 -31.15 -29.66 -8.27
CA GLY A 43 -30.17 -29.16 -9.24
C GLY A 43 -28.76 -29.71 -9.09
N ARG A 44 -28.63 -31.03 -9.00
CA ARG A 44 -27.41 -31.72 -9.42
C ARG A 44 -27.16 -31.31 -10.89
N CYS A 45 -26.08 -30.60 -11.17
CA CYS A 45 -25.48 -30.53 -12.50
C CYS A 45 -24.00 -30.87 -12.37
N GLU A 46 -23.75 -32.09 -11.89
CA GLU A 46 -22.55 -32.83 -12.24
C GLU A 46 -22.68 -33.18 -13.72
N THR A 47 -22.13 -32.35 -14.60
CA THR A 47 -21.69 -32.64 -15.99
C THR A 47 -21.70 -31.35 -16.83
N TRP A 48 -20.52 -30.87 -17.19
CA TRP A 48 -20.26 -30.04 -18.38
C TRP A 48 -20.79 -30.81 -19.61
N PRO A 49 -21.50 -30.28 -20.63
CA PRO A 49 -21.49 -28.89 -21.12
C PRO A 49 -22.85 -28.35 -21.63
N ALA A 50 -23.51 -27.42 -20.95
CA ALA A 50 -24.47 -26.45 -21.53
C ALA A 50 -25.26 -25.72 -20.43
N CYS A 51 -24.84 -24.52 -20.06
CA CYS A 51 -25.76 -23.50 -19.54
C CYS A 51 -25.75 -22.36 -20.54
N GLN A 52 -26.76 -22.33 -21.40
CA GLN A 52 -27.00 -21.24 -22.33
C GLN A 52 -28.04 -20.31 -21.66
N PRO A 53 -27.71 -19.05 -21.33
CA PRO A 53 -28.69 -18.12 -20.79
C PRO A 53 -29.56 -17.51 -21.91
N ASP A 54 -30.86 -17.46 -21.66
CA ASP A 54 -31.87 -16.78 -22.48
C ASP A 54 -31.60 -15.26 -22.62
N PRO A 55 -32.00 -14.62 -23.74
CA PRO A 55 -31.75 -13.22 -23.99
C PRO A 55 -32.72 -12.32 -23.21
N GLY A 56 -32.18 -11.52 -22.27
CA GLY A 56 -32.92 -10.50 -21.54
C GLY A 56 -33.35 -9.29 -22.40
N PRO A 57 -34.30 -8.47 -21.92
CA PRO A 57 -34.93 -7.42 -22.70
C PRO A 57 -33.99 -6.24 -22.99
N SER A 58 -34.07 -5.71 -24.21
CA SER A 58 -33.37 -4.49 -24.65
C SER A 58 -33.81 -3.25 -23.87
N PRO A 59 -32.88 -2.40 -23.41
CA PRO A 59 -33.16 -1.00 -23.16
C PRO A 59 -32.89 -0.17 -24.43
N THR A 60 -33.96 0.40 -24.97
CA THR A 60 -33.89 1.51 -25.94
C THR A 60 -33.33 2.75 -25.26
N GLY A 61 -32.31 3.35 -25.88
CA GLY A 61 -32.02 4.79 -25.76
C GLY A 61 -30.92 5.18 -24.78
N ALA A 62 -29.66 5.13 -25.21
CA ALA A 62 -28.60 5.96 -24.67
C ALA A 62 -27.95 6.74 -25.83
N ALA A 63 -27.96 8.07 -25.72
CA ALA A 63 -27.29 8.99 -26.62
C ALA A 63 -25.77 8.69 -26.71
N PRO A 64 -25.08 9.07 -27.79
CA PRO A 64 -23.64 8.90 -27.88
C PRO A 64 -22.97 9.85 -26.89
N VAL A 65 -22.61 9.35 -25.72
CA VAL A 65 -21.60 10.02 -24.90
C VAL A 65 -20.26 9.82 -25.58
N THR A 66 -19.74 10.90 -26.14
CA THR A 66 -18.40 10.95 -26.71
C THR A 66 -17.42 10.59 -25.60
N SER A 67 -16.87 9.37 -25.64
CA SER A 67 -15.81 8.96 -24.71
C SER A 67 -14.61 9.86 -24.92
N GLN A 68 -14.47 10.86 -24.04
CA GLN A 68 -13.21 11.56 -23.86
C GLN A 68 -12.16 10.50 -23.43
N PRO A 69 -10.97 10.43 -24.04
CA PRO A 69 -9.94 9.50 -23.61
C PRO A 69 -9.59 9.82 -22.16
N ASP A 70 -9.73 8.81 -21.30
CA ASP A 70 -9.16 8.82 -19.96
C ASP A 70 -7.66 9.13 -20.08
N PRO A 71 -7.09 10.08 -19.32
CA PRO A 71 -5.64 10.24 -19.29
C PRO A 71 -5.07 9.01 -18.61
N GLY A 72 -4.65 8.03 -19.44
CA GLY A 72 -3.99 6.82 -18.97
C GLY A 72 -2.82 7.15 -18.03
N PRO A 73 -2.36 6.17 -17.23
CA PRO A 73 -1.31 6.38 -16.25
C PRO A 73 -0.09 7.00 -16.93
N SER A 74 0.20 8.24 -16.57
CA SER A 74 1.32 8.99 -17.14
C SER A 74 2.61 8.29 -16.74
N ARG A 75 3.26 7.64 -17.70
CA ARG A 75 4.59 7.07 -17.49
C ARG A 75 5.53 8.20 -17.07
N PRO A 76 6.22 8.10 -15.92
CA PRO A 76 7.14 9.14 -15.50
C PRO A 76 8.24 9.30 -16.54
N ASN A 77 8.50 10.55 -16.92
CA ASN A 77 9.53 10.89 -17.89
C ASN A 77 10.91 10.45 -17.32
N PRO A 78 11.69 9.61 -18.03
CA PRO A 78 13.01 9.18 -17.56
C PRO A 78 13.99 10.35 -17.47
N THR A 79 13.76 11.47 -18.17
CA THR A 79 14.57 12.68 -18.03
C THR A 79 14.01 13.55 -16.91
N TRP A 80 14.50 13.34 -15.69
CA TRP A 80 14.30 14.28 -14.60
C TRP A 80 14.94 15.63 -14.97
N LYS A 81 14.11 16.61 -15.35
CA LYS A 81 14.55 18.00 -15.56
C LYS A 81 14.56 18.67 -14.20
N GLY A 82 15.61 18.44 -13.41
CA GLY A 82 15.80 19.08 -12.11
C GLY A 82 15.78 20.61 -12.24
N GLY A 83 14.60 21.19 -12.01
CA GLY A 83 14.39 22.63 -11.91
C GLY A 83 13.99 23.02 -10.49
N PRO A 84 13.91 24.33 -10.18
CA PRO A 84 13.43 24.83 -8.89
C PRO A 84 12.13 24.12 -8.50
N SER A 85 11.98 23.72 -7.23
CA SER A 85 10.79 23.02 -6.73
C SER A 85 9.53 23.74 -7.22
N LYS A 86 8.83 23.13 -8.19
CA LYS A 86 7.52 23.59 -8.61
C LYS A 86 6.59 23.45 -7.39
N PRO A 87 5.69 24.41 -7.12
CA PRO A 87 4.67 24.25 -6.11
C PRO A 87 3.93 22.91 -6.33
N PRO A 88 3.59 22.19 -5.26
CA PRO A 88 2.90 20.90 -5.38
C PRO A 88 1.65 21.04 -6.28
N GLY A 89 1.51 20.16 -7.28
CA GLY A 89 0.28 20.12 -8.08
C GLY A 89 -0.93 19.74 -7.22
N PRO A 90 -2.17 19.94 -7.71
CA PRO A 90 -3.35 19.40 -7.04
C PRO A 90 -3.19 17.90 -6.79
N GLY A 91 -3.42 17.45 -5.56
CA GLY A 91 -3.25 16.04 -5.15
C GLY A 91 -1.79 15.62 -4.86
N ALA A 92 -0.82 16.54 -4.95
CA ALA A 92 0.53 16.25 -4.52
C ALA A 92 0.61 16.21 -2.98
N THR A 93 1.29 15.19 -2.46
CA THR A 93 1.55 14.97 -1.05
C THR A 93 3.04 15.10 -0.78
N THR A 94 3.41 15.47 0.44
CA THR A 94 4.80 15.52 0.88
C THR A 94 5.09 14.41 1.88
N LEU A 95 6.16 13.66 1.65
CA LEU A 95 6.68 12.61 2.51
C LEU A 95 8.05 13.05 3.06
N SER A 96 8.27 12.86 4.35
CA SER A 96 9.52 13.21 5.03
C SER A 96 10.06 12.01 5.79
N GLY A 97 11.33 11.70 5.62
CA GLY A 97 11.87 10.46 6.18
C GLY A 97 13.27 10.14 5.70
N THR A 98 13.78 9.00 6.14
CA THR A 98 15.07 8.48 5.70
C THR A 98 14.84 7.48 4.59
N ILE A 99 15.57 7.65 3.47
CA ILE A 99 15.48 6.72 2.35
C ILE A 99 16.04 5.36 2.75
N ARG A 100 15.27 4.31 2.48
CA ARG A 100 15.68 2.92 2.63
C ARG A 100 15.91 2.29 1.27
N ALA A 101 16.84 1.36 1.19
CA ALA A 101 16.94 0.47 0.04
C ALA A 101 15.79 -0.55 0.10
N GLY A 102 15.22 -0.88 -1.05
CA GLY A 102 14.29 -1.99 -1.19
C GLY A 102 15.01 -3.34 -1.30
N VAL A 103 14.23 -4.43 -1.24
CA VAL A 103 14.74 -5.80 -1.48
C VAL A 103 15.29 -5.99 -2.89
N GLU A 104 14.78 -5.23 -3.86
CA GLU A 104 15.25 -5.26 -5.24
C GLU A 104 16.20 -4.08 -5.52
N PRO A 105 17.18 -4.28 -6.41
CA PRO A 105 18.17 -3.25 -6.71
C PRO A 105 17.51 -1.99 -7.27
N ASN A 106 18.00 -0.82 -6.83
CA ASN A 106 17.53 0.51 -7.24
C ASN A 106 16.13 0.91 -6.76
N CYS A 107 15.43 0.03 -6.03
CA CYS A 107 14.20 0.37 -5.34
C CYS A 107 14.53 1.22 -4.10
N LEU A 108 13.91 2.39 -4.01
CA LEU A 108 14.12 3.34 -2.93
C LEU A 108 12.79 3.57 -2.24
N LEU A 109 12.77 3.46 -0.91
CA LEU A 109 11.57 3.67 -0.13
C LEU A 109 11.71 4.81 0.85
N ILE A 110 10.60 5.51 1.10
CA ILE A 110 10.42 6.38 2.26
C ILE A 110 9.18 5.86 2.99
N ASP A 111 9.35 5.43 4.24
CA ASP A 111 8.35 4.64 4.95
C ASP A 111 7.88 3.46 4.07
N ASP A 112 6.57 3.36 3.78
CA ASP A 112 5.96 2.32 2.94
C ASP A 112 5.72 2.76 1.48
N HIS A 113 6.34 3.86 1.04
CA HIS A 113 6.20 4.39 -0.31
C HIS A 113 7.43 4.11 -1.15
N LEU A 114 7.22 3.58 -2.36
CA LEU A 114 8.27 3.34 -3.36
C LEU A 114 8.48 4.59 -4.21
N LEU A 115 9.66 5.18 -4.14
CA LEU A 115 10.00 6.39 -4.88
C LEU A 115 10.27 6.08 -6.36
N ILE A 116 9.42 6.64 -7.23
CA ILE A 116 9.54 6.53 -8.69
C ILE A 116 10.08 7.84 -9.26
N GLY A 117 11.22 7.78 -9.94
CA GLY A 117 11.86 8.95 -10.56
C GLY A 117 12.70 9.78 -9.57
N GLY A 118 12.68 11.11 -9.74
CA GLY A 118 13.36 12.06 -8.86
C GLY A 118 14.88 12.20 -9.08
N PRO A 119 15.53 13.12 -8.31
CA PRO A 119 16.96 13.40 -8.42
C PRO A 119 17.79 12.33 -7.70
N ARG A 120 18.47 11.48 -8.46
CA ARG A 120 19.28 10.34 -7.92
C ARG A 120 20.49 10.77 -7.10
N ASP A 121 20.92 12.02 -7.22
CA ASP A 121 21.99 12.58 -6.39
C ASP A 121 21.57 12.75 -4.92
N LEU A 122 20.28 13.05 -4.70
CA LEU A 122 19.67 13.24 -3.38
C LEU A 122 18.99 11.96 -2.88
N LEU A 123 18.38 11.20 -3.77
CA LEU A 123 17.63 10.00 -3.42
C LEU A 123 18.58 8.80 -3.23
N LYS A 124 19.26 8.75 -2.08
CA LYS A 124 20.22 7.69 -1.72
C LYS A 124 19.85 7.06 -0.38
N PRO A 125 19.96 5.73 -0.21
CA PRO A 125 19.73 5.08 1.07
C PRO A 125 20.51 5.74 2.22
N GLY A 126 19.86 5.90 3.37
CA GLY A 126 20.39 6.58 4.55
C GLY A 126 20.25 8.10 4.53
N THR A 127 19.86 8.71 3.40
CA THR A 127 19.67 10.17 3.32
C THR A 127 18.31 10.57 3.86
N ARG A 128 18.27 11.58 4.72
CA ARG A 128 17.01 12.19 5.16
C ARG A 128 16.56 13.26 4.17
N VAL A 129 15.33 13.13 3.70
CA VAL A 129 14.77 13.97 2.64
C VAL A 129 13.33 14.32 2.93
N GLU A 130 12.89 15.37 2.25
CA GLU A 130 11.49 15.72 2.06
C GLU A 130 11.20 15.62 0.55
N VAL A 131 10.19 14.84 0.21
CA VAL A 131 9.84 14.49 -1.17
C VAL A 131 8.39 14.88 -1.41
N THR A 132 8.14 15.69 -2.42
CA THR A 132 6.79 16.01 -2.89
C THR A 132 6.50 15.22 -4.15
N GLY A 133 5.31 14.66 -4.26
CA GLY A 133 4.91 13.84 -5.38
C GLY A 133 3.47 13.33 -5.27
N ARG A 134 3.11 12.32 -6.07
CA ARG A 134 1.79 11.70 -6.06
C ARG A 134 1.87 10.22 -5.75
N SER A 135 0.94 9.73 -4.92
CA SER A 135 0.74 8.30 -4.71
C SER A 135 -0.02 7.71 -5.90
N GLU A 136 0.50 6.61 -6.45
CA GLU A 136 -0.05 5.91 -7.61
C GLU A 136 -0.21 4.40 -7.28
N PRO A 137 -1.17 4.00 -6.42
CA PRO A 137 -1.32 2.62 -5.97
C PRO A 137 -1.60 1.61 -7.09
N GLY A 138 -2.19 2.07 -8.19
CA GLY A 138 -2.47 1.25 -9.37
C GLY A 138 -1.30 1.17 -10.37
N MET A 139 -0.18 1.84 -10.11
CA MET A 139 0.97 1.83 -11.00
C MET A 139 1.69 0.48 -10.93
N MET A 140 1.89 -0.14 -12.09
CA MET A 140 2.72 -1.34 -12.20
C MET A 140 4.19 -1.02 -11.90
N THR A 141 4.79 -1.77 -10.99
CA THR A 141 6.21 -1.65 -10.62
C THR A 141 6.91 -2.99 -10.62
N THR A 142 8.23 -2.97 -10.82
CA THR A 142 9.07 -4.17 -10.67
C THR A 142 9.42 -4.39 -9.21
N CYS A 143 9.71 -3.31 -8.48
CA CYS A 143 9.87 -3.31 -7.03
C CYS A 143 8.56 -3.79 -6.41
N GLN A 144 8.50 -5.05 -5.97
CA GLN A 144 7.29 -5.68 -5.42
C GLN A 144 7.00 -5.21 -3.98
N GLN A 145 7.19 -3.92 -3.71
CA GLN A 145 7.19 -3.34 -2.38
C GLN A 145 6.68 -1.91 -2.38
N GLY A 146 5.91 -1.59 -1.34
CA GLY A 146 5.42 -0.26 -1.07
C GLY A 146 4.38 0.24 -2.06
N THR A 147 3.79 1.40 -1.75
CA THR A 147 2.89 2.09 -2.66
C THR A 147 3.70 2.98 -3.60
N PRO A 148 3.59 2.85 -4.93
CA PRO A 148 4.34 3.69 -5.86
C PRO A 148 4.05 5.17 -5.62
N PHE A 149 5.10 5.97 -5.57
CA PHE A 149 5.04 7.40 -5.33
C PHE A 149 5.90 8.12 -6.35
N VAL A 150 5.27 8.80 -7.31
CA VAL A 150 5.94 9.52 -8.39
C VAL A 150 6.47 10.83 -7.84
N VAL A 151 7.80 10.94 -7.77
CA VAL A 151 8.49 12.10 -7.22
C VAL A 151 8.36 13.29 -8.19
N GLU A 152 7.98 14.46 -7.68
CA GLU A 152 7.90 15.73 -8.43
C GLU A 152 8.92 16.75 -7.97
N SER A 153 9.31 16.72 -6.68
CA SER A 153 10.51 17.39 -6.20
C SER A 153 11.06 16.72 -4.94
N ALA A 154 12.35 16.91 -4.65
CA ALA A 154 12.98 16.40 -3.44
C ALA A 154 14.04 17.37 -2.94
N ARG A 155 14.14 17.51 -1.61
CA ARG A 155 15.17 18.30 -0.93
C ARG A 155 15.70 17.53 0.28
N ARG A 156 16.89 17.89 0.77
CA ARG A 156 17.35 17.40 2.08
C ARG A 156 16.44 17.97 3.17
N ALA A 157 16.12 17.13 4.14
CA ALA A 157 15.40 17.52 5.35
C ALA A 157 16.36 18.16 6.38
#